data_AF-A0A7C5F0B4-F1
#
_entry.id   AF-A0A7C5F0B4-F1
#
_cell.length_a   1.000
_cell.length_b   1.000
_cell.length_c   1.000
_cell.angle_alpha   90.00
_cell.angle_beta   90.00
_cell.angle_gamma   90.00
#
_symmetry.space_group_name_H-M   'P 1'
#
loop_
_entity.id
_entity.type
_entity.pdbx_description
1 polymer ?
#
loop_
_entity_poly.entity_id
_entity_poly.type
_entity_poly.pdbx_seq_one_letter_code
_entity_poly.pdbx_strand_id
1 'polypeptide(L)'
;MKHRIIMPAALVFALAAGMLLGTSQELSASQAKPQGQQPAQTPAAPAGSPVAPQPKVKSQKEAQAVMAIINAQDPDARIKACNELVQKFADSEFKPLALFFAAVSYQQKNDMDRMIVYAERTLEADPNHYQAMLMLAGAIAQRTREFDLDREEKLKVAEGYANKALEILKTAPRPNPGITDEQWAMAKKDFEAQAHEAFALAALARNQPDKAVEEFKLTLASASEPDPSTMVRLAAAYTKGNKFDEAISTLDKVLAMANLHPQVRNVAQAERQRAVQLKAKAAEEAAK
;
A
#
# COMPACT_ATOMS: atom_id res chain seq x y z
N MET A 1 12.54 -12.23 -5.23
CA MET A 1 12.14 -10.83 -4.95
C MET A 1 11.32 -10.83 -3.69
N LYS A 2 11.89 -10.41 -2.56
CA LYS A 2 11.12 -10.12 -1.34
C LYS A 2 11.16 -8.61 -1.15
N HIS A 3 10.42 -7.87 -1.98
CA HIS A 3 10.06 -6.51 -1.60
C HIS A 3 9.19 -6.66 -0.37
N ARG A 4 9.77 -6.35 0.79
CA ARG A 4 9.01 -6.00 1.97
C ARG A 4 8.28 -4.70 1.64
N ILE A 5 7.16 -4.81 0.92
CA ILE A 5 6.03 -3.95 1.20
C ILE A 5 5.69 -4.32 2.64
N ILE A 6 6.24 -3.59 3.60
CA ILE A 6 5.80 -3.65 4.99
C ILE A 6 4.45 -2.95 4.99
N MET A 7 3.44 -3.57 4.37
CA MET A 7 2.14 -3.56 5.01
C MET A 7 2.37 -4.38 6.28
N PRO A 8 2.26 -3.81 7.48
CA PRO A 8 2.13 -4.65 8.65
C PRO A 8 0.94 -5.56 8.34
N ALA A 9 1.20 -6.87 8.23
CA ALA A 9 0.15 -7.88 8.10
C ALA A 9 -0.91 -7.75 9.21
N ALA A 10 -0.67 -6.96 10.25
CA ALA A 10 -1.64 -6.59 11.27
C ALA A 10 -2.90 -5.88 10.74
N LEU A 11 -2.84 -5.05 9.68
CA LEU A 11 -4.02 -4.26 9.29
C LEU A 11 -5.01 -5.02 8.39
N VAL A 12 -4.53 -6.08 7.74
CA VAL A 12 -5.28 -6.83 6.72
C VAL A 12 -5.86 -8.16 7.28
N PHE A 13 -5.41 -8.60 8.46
CA PHE A 13 -5.78 -9.89 9.04
C PHE A 13 -6.77 -9.83 10.22
N ALA A 14 -7.20 -8.64 10.67
CA ALA A 14 -8.08 -8.49 11.84
C ALA A 14 -9.60 -8.60 11.53
N LEU A 15 -10.00 -9.34 10.49
CA LEU A 15 -11.40 -9.49 10.08
C LEU A 15 -12.07 -10.80 10.57
N ALA A 16 -11.32 -11.76 11.12
CA ALA A 16 -11.89 -13.08 11.47
C ALA A 16 -11.72 -13.54 12.92
N ALA A 17 -10.95 -12.84 13.77
CA ALA A 17 -10.71 -13.31 15.14
C ALA A 17 -11.85 -13.00 16.13
N GLY A 18 -12.82 -12.15 15.76
CA GLY A 18 -13.83 -11.64 16.70
C GLY A 18 -15.19 -12.36 16.73
N MET A 19 -15.44 -13.37 15.87
CA MET A 19 -16.82 -13.86 15.64
C MET A 19 -17.14 -15.27 16.13
N LEU A 20 -16.24 -15.95 16.83
CA LEU A 20 -16.53 -17.27 17.39
C LEU A 20 -15.93 -17.41 18.79
N LEU A 21 -16.68 -16.99 19.81
CA LEU A 21 -16.66 -17.56 21.17
C LEU A 21 -17.89 -17.02 21.93
N GLY A 22 -19.08 -17.37 21.42
CA GLY A 22 -20.32 -17.26 22.17
C GLY A 22 -20.55 -18.54 22.97
N THR A 23 -19.92 -18.66 24.15
CA THR A 23 -20.38 -19.51 25.27
C THR A 23 -19.85 -18.91 26.57
N SER A 24 -20.63 -18.01 27.17
CA SER A 24 -20.41 -17.51 28.52
C SER A 24 -20.71 -18.63 29.51
N GLN A 25 -19.68 -19.27 30.04
CA GLN A 25 -19.79 -20.12 31.22
C GLN A 25 -19.38 -19.27 32.43
N GLU A 26 -20.38 -18.82 33.18
CA GLU A 26 -20.22 -18.06 34.41
C GLU A 26 -19.43 -18.88 35.44
N LEU A 27 -18.32 -18.32 35.91
CA LEU A 27 -17.70 -18.68 37.18
C LEU A 27 -17.98 -17.56 38.17
N SER A 28 -18.91 -17.84 39.08
CA SER A 28 -19.25 -17.05 40.25
C SER A 28 -18.01 -16.69 41.07
N ALA A 29 -17.79 -15.40 41.28
CA ALA A 29 -16.96 -14.89 42.36
C ALA A 29 -17.72 -13.78 43.10
N SER A 30 -18.14 -14.15 44.29
CA SER A 30 -18.57 -13.40 45.47
C SER A 30 -18.45 -11.87 45.45
N GLN A 31 -19.60 -11.28 45.82
CA GLN A 31 -19.88 -9.96 46.38
C GLN A 31 -18.71 -9.21 47.07
N ALA A 32 -18.53 -7.95 46.66
CA ALA A 32 -18.24 -6.84 47.57
C ALA A 32 -18.90 -5.56 47.01
N LYS A 33 -19.89 -5.02 47.73
CA LYS A 33 -20.43 -3.68 47.50
C LYS A 33 -19.51 -2.65 48.17
N PRO A 34 -19.31 -1.49 47.53
CA PRO A 34 -19.43 -0.23 48.28
C PRO A 34 -20.49 0.68 47.66
N GLN A 35 -21.18 1.39 48.56
CA GLN A 35 -22.26 2.34 48.30
C GLN A 35 -21.76 3.63 47.64
N GLY A 36 -22.60 4.15 46.74
CA GLY A 36 -22.98 5.57 46.68
C GLY A 36 -21.93 6.61 46.33
N GLN A 37 -21.74 6.85 45.03
CA GLN A 37 -21.34 8.16 44.49
C GLN A 37 -22.09 8.39 43.18
N GLN A 38 -22.75 9.55 43.08
CA GLN A 38 -23.48 10.02 41.89
C GLN A 38 -22.65 9.86 40.60
N PRO A 39 -23.26 9.51 39.47
CA PRO A 39 -22.55 9.42 38.21
C PRO A 39 -22.08 10.82 37.81
N ALA A 40 -20.78 11.10 38.00
CA ALA A 40 -20.11 12.16 37.27
C ALA A 40 -20.22 11.82 35.78
N GLN A 41 -20.97 12.63 35.03
CA GLN A 41 -21.01 12.55 33.58
C GLN A 41 -19.58 12.72 33.07
N THR A 42 -18.98 11.59 32.68
CA THR A 42 -17.71 11.60 31.97
C THR A 42 -17.96 12.38 30.69
N PRO A 43 -17.17 13.44 30.38
CA PRO A 43 -17.27 14.11 29.09
C PRO A 43 -17.16 13.06 28.00
N ALA A 44 -18.11 13.04 27.07
CA ALA A 44 -18.07 12.15 25.92
C ALA A 44 -16.70 12.31 25.25
N ALA A 45 -15.92 11.23 25.22
CA ALA A 45 -14.70 11.19 24.42
C ALA A 45 -15.06 11.62 22.99
N PRO A 46 -14.22 12.42 22.32
CA PRO A 46 -14.48 12.80 20.93
C PRO A 46 -14.76 11.53 20.13
N ALA A 47 -15.88 11.53 19.40
CA ALA A 47 -16.31 10.37 18.64
C ALA A 47 -15.17 9.99 17.68
N GLY A 48 -14.57 8.81 17.91
CA GLY A 48 -13.51 8.28 17.06
C GLY A 48 -14.00 8.08 15.63
N SER A 49 -13.07 7.91 14.68
CA SER A 49 -13.40 7.74 13.27
C SER A 49 -14.40 6.59 13.08
N PRO A 50 -15.38 6.73 12.16
CA PRO A 50 -16.38 5.71 11.93
C PRO A 50 -15.72 4.39 11.51
N VAL A 51 -16.36 3.26 11.83
CA VAL A 51 -15.90 1.92 11.43
C VAL A 51 -16.74 1.45 10.25
N ALA A 52 -16.08 0.86 9.24
CA ALA A 52 -16.74 0.31 8.06
C ALA A 52 -17.68 -0.84 8.46
N PRO A 53 -18.84 -1.00 7.81
CA PRO A 53 -19.65 -2.20 7.94
C PRO A 53 -18.82 -3.44 7.61
N GLN A 54 -18.87 -4.44 8.49
CA GLN A 54 -18.15 -5.70 8.28
C GLN A 54 -18.98 -6.62 7.36
N PRO A 55 -18.36 -7.30 6.38
CA PRO A 55 -19.04 -8.29 5.56
C PRO A 55 -19.64 -9.40 6.42
N LYS A 56 -20.85 -9.83 6.08
CA LYS A 56 -21.55 -10.89 6.81
C LYS A 56 -21.24 -12.26 6.25
N VAL A 57 -20.95 -13.20 7.14
CA VAL A 57 -20.91 -14.62 6.80
C VAL A 57 -22.33 -15.17 6.73
N LYS A 58 -22.67 -15.77 5.60
CA LYS A 58 -23.98 -16.33 5.26
C LYS A 58 -24.07 -17.83 5.54
N SER A 59 -22.95 -18.53 5.63
CA SER A 59 -22.94 -19.97 5.96
C SER A 59 -21.64 -20.43 6.62
N GLN A 60 -21.69 -21.56 7.33
CA GLN A 60 -20.49 -22.17 7.90
C GLN A 60 -19.45 -22.55 6.84
N LYS A 61 -19.90 -23.02 5.66
CA LYS A 61 -19.00 -23.34 4.54
C LYS A 61 -18.32 -22.09 3.98
N GLU A 62 -19.02 -20.96 3.94
CA GLU A 62 -18.45 -19.67 3.54
C GLU A 62 -17.41 -19.20 4.56
N ALA A 63 -17.71 -19.28 5.87
CA ALA A 63 -16.74 -18.99 6.92
C ALA A 63 -15.46 -19.80 6.75
N GLN A 64 -15.58 -21.11 6.47
CA GLN A 64 -14.40 -21.96 6.20
C GLN A 64 -13.61 -21.50 4.98
N ALA A 65 -14.28 -21.09 3.90
CA ALA A 65 -13.61 -20.57 2.71
C ALA A 65 -12.89 -19.24 2.96
N VAL A 66 -13.50 -18.32 3.72
CA VAL A 66 -12.86 -17.07 4.15
C VAL A 66 -11.63 -17.37 5.02
N MET A 67 -11.76 -18.28 5.98
CA MET A 67 -10.64 -18.71 6.84
C MET A 67 -9.52 -19.38 6.04
N ALA A 68 -9.83 -20.09 4.96
CA ALA A 68 -8.81 -20.69 4.10
C ALA A 68 -7.95 -19.62 3.38
N ILE A 69 -8.53 -18.47 3.03
CA ILE A 69 -7.77 -17.33 2.48
C ILE A 69 -6.83 -16.75 3.53
N ILE A 70 -7.35 -16.56 4.74
CA ILE A 70 -6.61 -15.99 5.89
C ILE A 70 -5.47 -16.91 6.33
N ASN A 71 -5.72 -18.22 6.38
CA ASN A 71 -4.73 -19.19 6.88
C ASN A 71 -3.78 -19.71 5.79
N ALA A 72 -3.90 -19.21 4.55
CA ALA A 72 -3.04 -19.63 3.45
C ALA A 72 -1.57 -19.30 3.72
N GLN A 73 -0.70 -20.30 3.58
CA GLN A 73 0.73 -20.20 3.93
C GLN A 73 1.57 -19.51 2.85
N ASP A 74 1.08 -19.52 1.61
CA ASP A 74 1.81 -19.01 0.45
C ASP A 74 0.86 -18.37 -0.59
N PRO A 75 1.40 -17.66 -1.59
CA PRO A 75 0.58 -17.01 -2.60
C PRO A 75 -0.31 -17.97 -3.41
N ASP A 76 0.16 -19.18 -3.73
CA ASP A 76 -0.59 -20.12 -4.56
C ASP A 76 -1.77 -20.73 -3.78
N ALA A 77 -1.56 -21.09 -2.51
CA ALA A 77 -2.61 -21.52 -1.61
C ALA A 77 -3.68 -20.43 -1.43
N ARG A 78 -3.26 -19.16 -1.31
CA ARG A 78 -4.17 -18.02 -1.15
C ARG A 78 -4.98 -17.78 -2.41
N ILE A 79 -4.35 -17.80 -3.59
CA ILE A 79 -5.03 -17.67 -4.89
C ILE A 79 -6.09 -18.76 -5.04
N LYS A 80 -5.73 -20.02 -4.72
CA LYS A 80 -6.67 -21.14 -4.77
C LYS A 80 -7.87 -20.90 -3.85
N ALA A 81 -7.64 -20.54 -2.59
CA ALA A 81 -8.71 -20.26 -1.63
C ALA A 81 -9.61 -19.09 -2.06
N CYS A 82 -9.03 -18.01 -2.61
CA CYS A 82 -9.78 -16.86 -3.12
C CYS A 82 -10.68 -17.27 -4.29
N ASN A 83 -10.15 -18.04 -5.24
CA ASN A 83 -10.91 -18.53 -6.38
C ASN A 83 -12.03 -19.49 -5.95
N GLU A 84 -11.77 -20.37 -4.98
CA GLU A 84 -12.79 -21.24 -4.42
C GLU A 84 -13.94 -20.47 -3.77
N LEU A 85 -13.64 -19.40 -3.01
CA LEU A 85 -14.68 -18.56 -2.42
C LEU A 85 -15.54 -17.90 -3.50
N VAL A 86 -14.91 -17.26 -4.49
CA VAL A 86 -15.62 -16.56 -5.57
C VAL A 86 -16.44 -17.51 -6.44
N GLN A 87 -15.97 -18.74 -6.64
CA GLN A 87 -16.69 -19.75 -7.43
C GLN A 87 -17.86 -20.38 -6.68
N LYS A 88 -17.70 -20.70 -5.39
CA LYS A 88 -18.69 -21.44 -4.59
C LYS A 88 -19.74 -20.54 -3.94
N PHE A 89 -19.43 -19.26 -3.72
CA PHE A 89 -20.30 -18.30 -3.02
C PHE A 89 -20.47 -17.04 -3.87
N ALA A 90 -21.30 -17.13 -4.91
CA ALA A 90 -21.48 -16.06 -5.89
C ALA A 90 -22.00 -14.75 -5.29
N ASP A 91 -22.77 -14.82 -4.21
CA ASP A 91 -23.35 -13.70 -3.48
C ASP A 91 -22.52 -13.27 -2.25
N SER A 92 -21.30 -13.81 -2.09
CA SER A 92 -20.45 -13.51 -0.93
C SER A 92 -20.09 -12.02 -0.83
N GLU A 93 -20.32 -11.43 0.34
CA GLU A 93 -19.87 -10.07 0.64
C GLU A 93 -18.34 -9.98 0.75
N PHE A 94 -17.64 -11.12 0.84
CA PHE A 94 -16.17 -11.20 0.85
C PHE A 94 -15.56 -11.24 -0.55
N LYS A 95 -16.35 -11.20 -1.61
CA LYS A 95 -15.87 -11.27 -2.99
C LYS A 95 -14.82 -10.19 -3.34
N PRO A 96 -15.01 -8.89 -3.04
CA PRO A 96 -13.99 -7.87 -3.31
C PRO A 96 -12.67 -8.15 -2.58
N LEU A 97 -12.76 -8.56 -1.30
CA LEU A 97 -11.61 -8.90 -0.47
C LEU A 97 -10.83 -10.10 -1.04
N ALA A 98 -11.54 -11.17 -1.44
CA ALA A 98 -10.90 -12.35 -2.04
C ALA A 98 -10.22 -12.02 -3.37
N LEU A 99 -10.86 -11.22 -4.23
CA LEU A 99 -10.26 -10.77 -5.49
C LEU A 99 -9.01 -9.93 -5.24
N PHE A 100 -9.06 -9.03 -4.26
CA PHE A 100 -7.92 -8.20 -3.89
C PHE A 100 -6.75 -9.04 -3.35
N PHE A 101 -7.04 -10.02 -2.50
CA PHE A 101 -6.01 -10.93 -1.99
C PHE A 101 -5.37 -11.81 -3.06
N ALA A 102 -6.14 -12.23 -4.06
CA ALA A 102 -5.57 -12.90 -5.22
C ALA A 102 -4.63 -11.95 -6.00
N ALA A 103 -5.03 -10.68 -6.19
CA ALA A 103 -4.19 -9.67 -6.84
C ALA A 103 -2.88 -9.43 -6.08
N VAL A 104 -2.94 -9.25 -4.75
CA VAL A 104 -1.76 -9.14 -3.87
C VAL A 104 -0.87 -10.39 -3.98
N SER A 105 -1.46 -11.57 -4.05
CA SER A 105 -0.72 -12.83 -4.20
C SER A 105 0.01 -12.89 -5.54
N TYR A 106 -0.62 -12.45 -6.63
CA TYR A 106 0.05 -12.32 -7.93
C TYR A 106 1.16 -11.27 -7.91
N GLN A 107 0.97 -10.15 -7.20
CA GLN A 107 2.03 -9.16 -6.99
C GLN A 107 3.25 -9.78 -6.30
N GLN A 108 3.03 -10.58 -5.24
CA GLN A 108 4.11 -11.28 -4.52
C GLN A 108 4.86 -12.29 -5.40
N LYS A 109 4.16 -12.91 -6.35
CA LYS A 109 4.75 -13.80 -7.36
C LYS A 109 5.45 -13.05 -8.51
N ASN A 110 5.44 -11.72 -8.47
CA ASN A 110 5.89 -10.85 -9.56
C ASN A 110 5.14 -11.10 -10.88
N ASP A 111 3.88 -11.56 -10.81
CA ASP A 111 3.00 -11.78 -11.95
C ASP A 111 2.09 -10.57 -12.13
N MET A 112 2.62 -9.55 -12.81
CA MET A 112 1.95 -8.26 -12.92
C MET A 112 0.68 -8.32 -13.78
N ASP A 113 0.64 -9.18 -14.79
CA ASP A 113 -0.51 -9.27 -15.68
C ASP A 113 -1.71 -9.89 -14.94
N ARG A 114 -1.52 -10.98 -14.19
CA ARG A 114 -2.60 -11.53 -13.35
C ARG A 114 -2.95 -10.63 -12.17
N MET A 115 -1.97 -9.90 -11.61
CA MET A 115 -2.25 -8.91 -10.58
C MET A 115 -3.21 -7.82 -11.09
N ILE A 116 -2.96 -7.26 -12.28
CA ILE A 116 -3.83 -6.22 -12.87
C ILE A 116 -5.24 -6.77 -13.08
N VAL A 117 -5.37 -7.95 -13.71
CA VAL A 117 -6.68 -8.58 -13.96
C VAL A 117 -7.49 -8.74 -12.67
N TYR A 118 -6.85 -9.22 -11.59
CA TYR A 118 -7.57 -9.41 -10.33
C TYR A 118 -7.86 -8.09 -9.60
N ALA A 119 -7.00 -7.08 -9.73
CA ALA A 119 -7.25 -5.75 -9.19
C ALA A 119 -8.42 -5.04 -9.90
N GLU A 120 -8.51 -5.15 -11.21
CA GLU A 120 -9.64 -4.65 -12.00
C GLU A 120 -10.93 -5.34 -11.59
N ARG A 121 -10.91 -6.67 -11.43
CA ARG A 121 -12.06 -7.43 -10.90
C ARG A 121 -12.44 -7.03 -9.48
N THR A 122 -11.49 -6.63 -8.64
CA THR A 122 -11.82 -6.01 -7.34
C THR A 122 -12.61 -4.73 -7.55
N LEU A 123 -12.21 -3.86 -8.47
CA LEU A 123 -12.92 -2.61 -8.76
C LEU A 123 -14.29 -2.81 -9.43
N GLU A 124 -14.47 -3.89 -10.19
CA GLU A 124 -15.79 -4.30 -10.68
C GLU A 124 -16.72 -4.69 -9.53
N ALA A 125 -16.19 -5.34 -8.49
CA ALA A 125 -16.96 -5.80 -7.32
C ALA A 125 -17.14 -4.69 -6.26
N ASP A 126 -16.17 -3.80 -6.12
CA ASP A 126 -16.19 -2.63 -5.25
C ASP A 126 -15.49 -1.44 -5.96
N PRO A 127 -16.25 -0.56 -6.63
CA PRO A 127 -15.71 0.59 -7.34
C PRO A 127 -15.00 1.63 -6.49
N ASN A 128 -15.05 1.52 -5.15
CA ASN A 128 -14.40 2.42 -4.20
C ASN A 128 -13.26 1.75 -3.43
N HIS A 129 -12.80 0.58 -3.88
CA HIS A 129 -11.68 -0.13 -3.26
C HIS A 129 -10.34 0.57 -3.50
N TYR A 130 -10.04 1.60 -2.69
CA TYR A 130 -8.88 2.48 -2.85
C TYR A 130 -7.54 1.72 -2.85
N GLN A 131 -7.41 0.59 -2.14
CA GLN A 131 -6.17 -0.20 -2.17
C GLN A 131 -5.92 -0.86 -3.54
N ALA A 132 -6.99 -1.26 -4.25
CA ALA A 132 -6.86 -1.84 -5.58
C ALA A 132 -6.54 -0.74 -6.61
N MET A 133 -7.13 0.45 -6.43
CA MET A 133 -6.78 1.64 -7.23
C MET A 133 -5.30 2.00 -7.09
N LEU A 134 -4.77 2.08 -5.86
CA LEU A 134 -3.35 2.40 -5.63
C LEU A 134 -2.42 1.36 -6.23
N MET A 135 -2.77 0.07 -6.11
CA MET A 135 -2.00 -1.01 -6.70
C MET A 135 -1.98 -0.93 -8.24
N LEU A 136 -3.12 -0.64 -8.88
CA LEU A 136 -3.21 -0.41 -10.31
C LEU A 136 -2.43 0.85 -10.73
N ALA A 137 -2.59 1.95 -10.00
CA ALA A 137 -1.88 3.21 -10.26
C ALA A 137 -0.37 3.01 -10.28
N GLY A 138 0.18 2.39 -9.23
CA GLY A 138 1.61 2.10 -9.14
C GLY A 138 2.07 1.15 -10.25
N ALA A 139 1.33 0.08 -10.52
CA ALA A 139 1.70 -0.91 -11.53
C ALA A 139 1.71 -0.34 -12.96
N ILE A 140 0.68 0.44 -13.32
CA ILE A 140 0.56 1.06 -14.64
C ILE A 140 1.65 2.12 -14.79
N ALA A 141 1.84 3.00 -13.81
CA ALA A 141 2.87 4.03 -13.85
C ALA A 141 4.29 3.43 -13.95
N GLN A 142 4.59 2.40 -13.16
CA GLN A 142 5.90 1.75 -13.15
C GLN A 142 6.23 1.04 -14.48
N ARG A 143 5.22 0.49 -15.16
CA ARG A 143 5.41 -0.27 -16.40
C ARG A 143 5.35 0.58 -17.66
N THR A 144 4.82 1.81 -17.56
CA THR A 144 4.73 2.73 -18.67
C THR A 144 6.09 3.37 -18.95
N ARG A 145 6.56 3.29 -20.19
CA ARG A 145 7.86 3.83 -20.60
C ARG A 145 7.72 5.15 -21.33
N GLU A 146 8.82 5.90 -21.38
CA GLU A 146 8.88 7.23 -21.99
C GLU A 146 8.48 7.25 -23.47
N PHE A 147 8.69 6.15 -24.19
CA PHE A 147 8.44 6.04 -25.63
C PHE A 147 7.30 5.07 -25.98
N ASP A 148 6.46 4.67 -25.02
CA ASP A 148 5.27 3.87 -25.33
C ASP A 148 4.27 4.70 -26.15
N LEU A 149 3.66 4.09 -27.18
CA LEU A 149 2.68 4.79 -28.05
C LEU A 149 1.44 5.24 -27.28
N ASP A 150 1.01 4.44 -26.31
CA ASP A 150 -0.14 4.66 -25.44
C ASP A 150 0.26 5.25 -24.07
N ARG A 151 1.48 5.81 -23.95
CA ARG A 151 2.03 6.37 -22.71
C ARG A 151 1.06 7.30 -22.02
N GLU A 152 0.54 8.31 -22.73
CA GLU A 152 -0.30 9.34 -22.10
C GLU A 152 -1.64 8.78 -21.63
N GLU A 153 -2.21 7.82 -22.36
CA GLU A 153 -3.46 7.15 -21.96
C GLU A 153 -3.25 6.34 -20.68
N LYS A 154 -2.20 5.50 -20.65
CA LYS A 154 -1.83 4.71 -19.47
C LYS A 154 -1.57 5.58 -18.24
N LEU A 155 -0.81 6.67 -18.39
CA LEU A 155 -0.49 7.55 -17.28
C LEU A 155 -1.71 8.29 -16.76
N LYS A 156 -2.63 8.75 -17.64
CA LYS A 156 -3.91 9.32 -17.20
C LYS A 156 -4.75 8.33 -16.41
N VAL A 157 -4.78 7.07 -16.82
CA VAL A 157 -5.48 6.01 -16.06
C VAL A 157 -4.84 5.81 -14.69
N ALA A 158 -3.51 5.71 -14.62
CA ALA A 158 -2.79 5.55 -13.37
C ALA A 158 -3.04 6.73 -12.40
N GLU A 159 -2.91 7.96 -12.89
CA GLU A 159 -3.18 9.17 -12.13
C GLU A 159 -4.65 9.28 -11.71
N GLY A 160 -5.58 8.84 -12.56
CA GLY A 160 -7.01 8.77 -12.23
C GLY A 160 -7.29 7.87 -11.04
N TYR A 161 -6.69 6.67 -11.00
CA TYR A 161 -6.81 5.76 -9.87
C TYR A 161 -6.19 6.34 -8.59
N ALA A 162 -4.98 6.91 -8.66
CA ALA A 162 -4.33 7.52 -7.51
C ALA A 162 -5.14 8.69 -6.94
N ASN A 163 -5.64 9.59 -7.80
CA ASN A 163 -6.49 10.71 -7.37
C ASN A 163 -7.80 10.24 -6.73
N LYS A 164 -8.48 9.24 -7.33
CA LYS A 164 -9.72 8.71 -6.76
C LYS A 164 -9.48 8.05 -5.40
N ALA A 165 -8.37 7.32 -5.24
CA ALA A 165 -7.98 6.74 -3.96
C ALA A 165 -7.74 7.82 -2.89
N LEU A 166 -7.00 8.89 -3.22
CA LEU A 166 -6.77 10.03 -2.32
C LEU A 166 -8.08 10.70 -1.91
N GLU A 167 -9.02 10.87 -2.84
CA GLU A 167 -10.34 11.43 -2.53
C GLU A 167 -11.10 10.56 -1.52
N ILE A 168 -11.14 9.24 -1.74
CA ILE A 168 -11.81 8.28 -0.86
C ILE A 168 -11.17 8.29 0.54
N LEU A 169 -9.84 8.35 0.62
CA LEU A 169 -9.09 8.30 1.88
C LEU A 169 -9.41 9.46 2.84
N LYS A 170 -9.83 10.62 2.32
CA LYS A 170 -10.24 11.78 3.14
C LYS A 170 -11.33 11.42 4.15
N THR A 171 -12.28 10.58 3.74
CA THR A 171 -13.43 10.17 4.56
C THR A 171 -13.48 8.68 4.84
N ALA A 172 -12.43 7.93 4.48
CA ALA A 172 -12.44 6.48 4.62
C ALA A 172 -12.57 6.07 6.10
N PRO A 173 -13.56 5.22 6.45
CA PRO A 173 -13.73 4.72 7.81
C PRO A 173 -12.61 3.74 8.17
N ARG A 174 -12.43 3.49 9.47
CA ARG A 174 -11.56 2.41 9.95
C ARG A 174 -12.07 1.07 9.42
N PRO A 175 -11.20 0.17 8.94
CA PRO A 175 -11.67 -1.04 8.29
C PRO A 175 -12.20 -2.10 9.27
N ASN A 176 -11.86 -2.01 10.56
CA ASN A 176 -12.42 -2.85 11.63
C ASN A 176 -12.27 -2.14 13.00
N PRO A 177 -12.99 -2.56 14.05
CA PRO A 177 -12.95 -1.89 15.35
C PRO A 177 -11.63 -2.10 16.12
N GLY A 178 -10.79 -3.06 15.72
CA GLY A 178 -9.50 -3.34 16.35
C GLY A 178 -8.38 -2.37 15.97
N ILE A 179 -8.63 -1.48 15.00
CA ILE A 179 -7.68 -0.44 14.57
C ILE A 179 -8.03 0.84 15.31
N THR A 180 -7.05 1.46 15.98
CA THR A 180 -7.23 2.76 16.64
C THR A 180 -7.26 3.90 15.62
N ASP A 181 -7.76 5.07 16.02
CA ASP A 181 -7.72 6.26 15.16
C ASP A 181 -6.29 6.65 14.78
N GLU A 182 -5.35 6.52 15.71
CA GLU A 182 -3.92 6.75 15.48
C GLU A 182 -3.37 5.80 14.40
N GLN A 183 -3.63 4.49 14.56
CA GLN A 183 -3.22 3.47 13.59
C GLN A 183 -3.84 3.71 12.22
N TRP A 184 -5.10 4.16 12.19
CA TRP A 184 -5.77 4.49 10.95
C TRP A 184 -5.22 5.73 10.28
N ALA A 185 -4.93 6.79 11.05
CA ALA A 185 -4.29 7.99 10.55
C ALA A 185 -2.90 7.69 9.94
N MET A 186 -2.11 6.83 10.59
CA MET A 186 -0.84 6.35 10.03
C MET A 186 -1.04 5.55 8.74
N ALA A 187 -1.98 4.60 8.73
CA ALA A 187 -2.27 3.81 7.54
C ALA A 187 -2.72 4.68 6.35
N LYS A 188 -3.51 5.73 6.59
CA LYS A 188 -3.90 6.68 5.54
C LYS A 188 -2.68 7.40 4.95
N LYS A 189 -1.70 7.82 5.77
CA LYS A 189 -0.45 8.42 5.28
C LYS A 189 0.36 7.44 4.42
N ASP A 190 0.35 6.15 4.74
CA ASP A 190 1.00 5.11 3.92
C ASP A 190 0.30 4.92 2.56
N PHE A 191 -1.03 5.03 2.53
CA PHE A 191 -1.79 4.99 1.28
C PHE A 191 -1.60 6.27 0.45
N GLU A 192 -1.54 7.43 1.09
CA GLU A 192 -1.20 8.70 0.45
C GLU A 192 0.19 8.64 -0.18
N ALA A 193 1.18 8.08 0.53
CA ALA A 193 2.53 7.88 0.00
C ALA A 193 2.54 7.00 -1.26
N GLN A 194 1.73 5.93 -1.31
CA GLN A 194 1.60 5.09 -2.51
C GLN A 194 1.02 5.86 -3.70
N ALA A 195 0.07 6.78 -3.46
CA ALA A 195 -0.47 7.63 -4.52
C ALA A 195 0.61 8.57 -5.07
N HIS A 196 1.36 9.21 -4.19
CA HIS A 196 2.50 10.07 -4.56
C HIS A 196 3.60 9.30 -5.30
N GLU A 197 3.85 8.04 -4.92
CA GLU A 197 4.79 7.20 -5.66
C GLU A 197 4.31 6.95 -7.11
N ALA A 198 3.02 6.68 -7.31
CA ALA A 198 2.45 6.53 -8.64
C ALA A 198 2.58 7.82 -9.47
N PHE A 199 2.34 8.99 -8.86
CA PHE A 199 2.54 10.29 -9.51
C PHE A 199 4.01 10.54 -9.88
N ALA A 200 4.94 10.18 -9.00
CA ALA A 200 6.37 10.32 -9.26
C ALA A 200 6.83 9.45 -10.44
N LEU A 201 6.38 8.20 -10.49
CA LEU A 201 6.65 7.27 -11.59
C LEU A 201 6.05 7.75 -12.90
N ALA A 202 4.81 8.26 -12.87
CA ALA A 202 4.17 8.86 -14.05
C ALA A 202 4.95 10.08 -14.55
N ALA A 203 5.40 10.95 -13.65
CA ALA A 203 6.23 12.10 -13.99
C ALA A 203 7.57 11.69 -14.63
N LEU A 204 8.24 10.65 -14.11
CA LEU A 204 9.46 10.11 -14.72
C LEU A 204 9.23 9.60 -16.14
N ALA A 205 8.11 8.88 -16.36
CA ALA A 205 7.72 8.39 -17.68
C ALA A 205 7.38 9.54 -18.64
N ARG A 206 6.89 10.69 -18.15
CA ARG A 206 6.71 11.91 -18.95
C ARG A 206 7.98 12.76 -19.13
N ASN A 207 9.13 12.30 -18.65
CA ASN A 207 10.37 13.09 -18.64
C ASN A 207 10.20 14.44 -17.89
N GLN A 208 9.49 14.40 -16.76
CA GLN A 208 9.27 15.55 -15.86
C GLN A 208 10.02 15.32 -14.52
N PRO A 209 11.36 15.43 -14.51
CA PRO A 209 12.16 15.07 -13.35
C PRO A 209 11.88 15.94 -12.12
N ASP A 210 11.58 17.23 -12.29
CA ASP A 210 11.27 18.11 -11.15
C ASP A 210 9.98 17.70 -10.44
N LYS A 211 8.92 17.42 -11.20
CA LYS A 211 7.67 16.89 -10.65
C LYS A 211 7.90 15.53 -9.98
N ALA A 212 8.70 14.65 -10.59
CA ALA A 212 9.03 13.37 -9.97
C ALA A 212 9.75 13.54 -8.62
N VAL A 213 10.69 14.49 -8.53
CA VAL A 213 11.39 14.81 -7.28
C VAL A 213 10.41 15.28 -6.20
N GLU A 214 9.47 16.17 -6.53
CA GLU A 214 8.45 16.65 -5.59
C GLU A 214 7.60 15.50 -5.05
N GLU A 215 7.08 14.65 -5.94
CA GLU A 215 6.21 13.54 -5.57
C GLU A 215 6.95 12.43 -4.78
N PHE A 216 8.21 12.13 -5.13
CA PHE A 216 9.02 11.20 -4.33
C PHE A 216 9.35 11.75 -2.94
N LYS A 217 9.54 13.07 -2.79
CA LYS A 217 9.70 13.67 -1.46
C LYS A 217 8.44 13.51 -0.61
N LEU A 218 7.27 13.70 -1.20
CA LEU A 218 5.99 13.46 -0.51
C LEU A 218 5.83 11.98 -0.12
N THR A 219 6.21 11.06 -1.01
CA THR A 219 6.23 9.61 -0.72
C THR A 219 7.08 9.29 0.51
N LEU A 220 8.26 9.90 0.64
CA LEU A 220 9.19 9.62 1.73
C LEU A 220 8.86 10.36 3.04
N ALA A 221 8.03 11.40 3.00
CA ALA A 221 7.67 12.20 4.18
C ALA A 221 6.79 11.44 5.18
N SER A 222 6.03 10.44 4.70
CA SER A 222 5.12 9.64 5.52
C SER A 222 5.80 8.48 6.25
N ALA A 223 7.03 8.11 5.87
CA ALA A 223 7.69 6.92 6.38
C ALA A 223 8.51 7.20 7.66
N SER A 224 8.34 6.37 8.69
CA SER A 224 9.22 6.39 9.87
C SER A 224 10.66 6.00 9.52
N GLU A 225 10.81 5.11 8.54
CA GLU A 225 12.07 4.79 7.87
C GLU A 225 11.89 4.86 6.35
N PRO A 226 12.55 5.81 5.65
CA PRO A 226 12.50 5.94 4.20
C PRO A 226 12.88 4.64 3.47
N ASP A 227 12.04 4.18 2.52
CA ASP A 227 12.37 3.00 1.71
C ASP A 227 13.61 3.27 0.83
N PRO A 228 14.68 2.44 0.93
CA PRO A 228 15.90 2.65 0.17
C PRO A 228 15.69 2.61 -1.34
N SER A 229 14.72 1.83 -1.85
CA SER A 229 14.45 1.74 -3.29
C SER A 229 13.81 3.04 -3.80
N THR A 230 12.88 3.62 -3.03
CA THR A 230 12.28 4.93 -3.32
C THR A 230 13.33 6.04 -3.26
N MET A 231 14.26 6.00 -2.30
CA MET A 231 15.38 6.95 -2.25
C MET A 231 16.29 6.85 -3.50
N VAL A 232 16.55 5.64 -3.99
CA VAL A 232 17.31 5.45 -5.24
C VAL A 232 16.55 6.00 -6.45
N ARG A 233 15.22 5.83 -6.52
CA ARG A 233 14.39 6.42 -7.59
C ARG A 233 14.36 7.95 -7.52
N LEU A 234 14.29 8.52 -6.32
CA LEU A 234 14.44 9.95 -6.10
C LEU A 234 15.79 10.46 -6.61
N ALA A 235 16.87 9.75 -6.30
CA ALA A 235 18.20 10.10 -6.81
C ALA A 235 18.27 10.02 -8.34
N ALA A 236 17.68 9.01 -8.96
CA ALA A 236 17.58 8.92 -10.42
C ALA A 236 16.77 10.08 -11.02
N ALA A 237 15.71 10.53 -10.35
CA ALA A 237 14.95 11.73 -10.74
C ALA A 237 15.82 13.00 -10.65
N TYR A 238 16.61 13.14 -9.59
CA TYR A 238 17.60 14.22 -9.47
C TYR A 238 18.64 14.17 -10.60
N THR A 239 19.23 13.01 -10.88
CA THR A 239 20.18 12.84 -12.00
C THR A 239 19.55 13.26 -13.33
N LYS A 240 18.29 12.82 -13.60
CA LYS A 240 17.55 13.16 -14.82
C LYS A 240 17.23 14.66 -14.92
N GLY A 241 17.09 15.34 -13.78
CA GLY A 241 16.93 16.80 -13.67
C GLY A 241 18.25 17.58 -13.57
N ASN A 242 19.40 16.96 -13.84
CA ASN A 242 20.75 17.54 -13.70
C ASN A 242 21.11 18.04 -12.29
N LYS A 243 20.38 17.59 -11.26
CA LYS A 243 20.62 17.88 -9.84
C LYS A 243 21.60 16.85 -9.25
N PHE A 244 22.81 16.82 -9.82
CA PHE A 244 23.74 15.72 -9.58
C PHE A 244 24.24 15.64 -8.13
N ASP A 245 24.37 16.79 -7.45
CA ASP A 245 24.82 16.82 -6.06
C ASP A 245 23.78 16.24 -5.10
N GLU A 246 22.51 16.57 -5.31
CA GLU A 246 21.40 16.00 -4.56
C GLU A 246 21.27 14.49 -4.83
N ALA A 247 21.48 14.06 -6.07
CA ALA A 247 21.49 12.65 -6.44
C ALA A 247 22.59 11.87 -5.68
N ILE A 248 23.83 12.34 -5.77
CA ILE A 248 24.99 11.71 -5.10
C ILE A 248 24.80 11.69 -3.59
N SER A 249 24.39 12.80 -2.98
CA SER A 249 24.14 12.88 -1.54
C SER A 249 23.05 11.91 -1.09
N THR A 250 21.97 11.77 -1.86
CA THR A 250 20.88 10.83 -1.56
C THR A 250 21.37 9.39 -1.65
N LEU A 251 22.17 9.05 -2.66
CA LEU A 251 22.71 7.70 -2.84
C LEU A 251 23.76 7.33 -1.80
N ASP A 252 24.58 8.27 -1.36
CA ASP A 252 25.53 8.07 -0.25
C ASP A 252 24.80 7.70 1.04
N LYS A 253 23.66 8.36 1.33
CA LYS A 253 22.80 8.00 2.46
C LYS A 253 22.25 6.58 2.34
N VAL A 254 21.78 6.18 1.15
CA VAL A 254 21.30 4.81 0.90
C VAL A 254 22.41 3.80 1.14
N LEU A 255 23.61 4.03 0.60
CA LEU A 255 24.74 3.11 0.68
C LEU A 255 25.29 2.95 2.10
N ALA A 256 25.05 3.91 2.99
CA ALA A 256 25.42 3.86 4.40
C ALA A 256 24.43 3.04 5.27
N MET A 257 23.29 2.57 4.73
CA MET A 257 22.29 1.83 5.50
C MET A 257 22.75 0.40 5.84
N ALA A 258 22.69 0.03 7.12
CA ALA A 258 23.24 -1.25 7.63
C ALA A 258 22.58 -2.50 7.01
N ASN A 259 21.27 -2.47 6.79
CA ASN A 259 20.47 -3.61 6.30
C ASN A 259 20.06 -3.46 4.82
N LEU A 260 20.88 -2.80 4.00
CA LEU A 260 20.56 -2.55 2.60
C LEU A 260 20.57 -3.87 1.78
N HIS A 261 19.46 -4.14 1.08
CA HIS A 261 19.34 -5.30 0.21
C HIS A 261 20.40 -5.27 -0.92
N PRO A 262 21.08 -6.39 -1.26
CA PRO A 262 22.18 -6.40 -2.24
C PRO A 262 21.81 -5.83 -3.60
N GLN A 263 20.60 -6.15 -4.10
CA GLN A 263 20.13 -5.60 -5.37
C GLN A 263 19.96 -4.08 -5.32
N VAL A 264 19.45 -3.53 -4.21
CA VAL A 264 19.28 -2.08 -4.06
C VAL A 264 20.65 -1.40 -3.95
N ARG A 265 21.60 -2.02 -3.23
CA ARG A 265 23.00 -1.57 -3.18
C ARG A 265 23.61 -1.45 -4.57
N ASN A 266 23.46 -2.49 -5.40
CA ASN A 266 24.04 -2.50 -6.75
C ASN A 266 23.44 -1.39 -7.62
N VAL A 267 22.11 -1.20 -7.58
CA VAL A 267 21.44 -0.13 -8.32
C VAL A 267 21.89 1.25 -7.81
N ALA A 268 21.99 1.43 -6.50
CA ALA A 268 22.44 2.69 -5.89
C ALA A 268 23.89 3.04 -6.29
N GLN A 269 24.79 2.05 -6.31
CA GLN A 269 26.18 2.24 -6.75
C GLN A 269 26.25 2.64 -8.23
N ALA A 270 25.50 1.95 -9.10
CA ALA A 270 25.47 2.25 -10.53
C ALA A 270 24.91 3.65 -10.81
N GLU A 271 23.80 4.01 -10.18
CA GLU A 271 23.19 5.34 -10.34
C GLU A 271 24.11 6.45 -9.79
N ARG A 272 24.84 6.17 -8.71
CA ARG A 272 25.80 7.13 -8.15
C ARG A 272 26.96 7.40 -9.11
N GLN A 273 27.52 6.33 -9.67
CA GLN A 273 28.58 6.44 -10.69
C GLN A 273 28.09 7.23 -11.90
N ARG A 274 26.86 6.96 -12.36
CA ARG A 274 26.23 7.73 -13.44
C ARG A 274 26.12 9.22 -13.10
N ALA A 275 25.62 9.57 -11.92
CA ALA A 275 25.49 10.96 -11.49
C ALA A 275 26.84 11.69 -11.45
N VAL A 276 27.89 11.03 -10.94
CA VAL A 276 29.27 11.58 -10.94
C VAL A 276 29.79 11.83 -12.35
N GLN A 277 29.61 10.87 -13.26
CA GLN A 277 30.05 11.00 -14.66
C GLN A 277 29.33 12.14 -15.38
N LEU A 278 28.01 12.24 -15.21
CA LEU A 278 27.21 13.31 -15.82
C LEU A 278 27.57 14.68 -15.24
N LYS A 279 27.84 14.77 -13.94
CA LYS A 279 28.34 16.00 -13.31
C LYS A 279 29.66 16.45 -13.92
N ALA A 280 30.63 15.53 -14.06
CA ALA A 280 31.93 15.85 -14.65
C ALA A 280 31.79 16.32 -16.10
N LYS A 281 30.98 15.62 -16.90
CA LYS A 281 30.70 15.99 -18.29
C LYS A 281 30.05 17.37 -18.40
N ALA A 282 29.06 17.68 -17.56
CA ALA A 282 28.41 18.99 -17.56
C ALA A 282 29.39 20.12 -17.18
N ALA A 283 30.34 19.86 -16.27
CA ALA A 283 31.39 20.81 -15.92
C ALA A 283 32.37 21.05 -17.08
N GLU A 284 32.75 20.00 -17.82
CA GLU A 284 33.58 20.12 -19.02
C GLU A 284 32.88 20.90 -20.14
N GLU A 285 31.58 20.67 -20.33
CA GLU A 285 30.76 21.39 -21.32
C GLU A 285 30.61 22.87 -20.95
N ALA A 286 30.44 23.20 -19.67
CA ALA A 286 30.36 24.58 -19.20
C ALA A 286 31.70 25.35 -19.26
N ALA A 287 32.82 24.63 -19.35
CA ALA A 287 34.16 25.22 -19.45
C ALA A 287 34.61 25.49 -20.91
N LYS A 288 33.82 25.07 -21.91
CA LYS A 288 34.05 25.31 -23.34
C LYS A 288 33.27 26.52 -23.81
#